data_AF-A0A7C4PR80-F1
#
_entry.id   AF-A0A7C4PR80-F1
#
_cell.length_a   1.000
_cell.length_b   1.000
_cell.length_c   1.000
_cell.angle_alpha   90.00
_cell.angle_beta   90.00
_cell.angle_gamma   90.00
#
_symmetry.space_group_name_H-M   'P 1'
#
loop_
_entity.id
_entity.type
_entity.pdbx_description
1 polymer ?
#
loop_
_entity_poly.entity_id
_entity_poly.type
_entity_poly.pdbx_seq_one_letter_code
_entity_poly.pdbx_strand_id
1 'polypeptide(L)'
;MKNLEQIRAANAWDYATSGQNTRGTQGGEVVKKLPALIMSNGLLAAGAFAYAKGYQDGWYICFNYLAKHLAHPEVAVVPGEKNDLVRIMDFLTKEADSATLKQATDEALAWLCYARRFVTKPRNGGEDDTNE
;
A
#
# COMPACT_ATOMS: atom_id res chain seq x y z
N MET A 1 12.44 7.99 20.27
CA MET A 1 12.68 7.01 19.20
C MET A 1 11.39 6.24 19.00
N LYS A 2 10.92 6.09 17.75
CA LYS A 2 9.73 5.28 17.44
C LYS A 2 10.15 3.85 17.10
N ASN A 3 9.32 2.87 17.38
CA ASN A 3 9.55 1.50 16.91
C ASN A 3 8.92 1.27 15.52
N LEU A 4 9.22 0.14 14.88
CA LEU A 4 8.71 -0.18 13.53
C LEU A 4 7.18 -0.24 13.47
N GLU A 5 6.50 -0.74 14.52
CA GLU A 5 5.03 -0.76 14.55
C GLU A 5 4.43 0.65 14.53
N GLN A 6 5.04 1.60 15.24
CA GLN A 6 4.62 2.99 15.21
C GLN A 6 4.81 3.63 13.83
N ILE A 7 5.91 3.29 13.13
CA ILE A 7 6.20 3.79 11.79
C ILE A 7 5.24 3.17 10.75
N ARG A 8 4.96 1.86 10.85
CA ARG A 8 3.97 1.18 10.00
C ARG A 8 2.59 1.79 10.16
N ALA A 9 2.14 1.96 11.40
CA ALA A 9 0.84 2.56 11.69
C ALA A 9 0.75 4.01 11.18
N ALA A 10 1.80 4.82 11.38
CA ALA A 10 1.83 6.21 10.89
C ALA A 10 1.75 6.29 9.36
N ASN A 11 2.59 5.54 8.63
CA ASN A 11 2.57 5.55 7.17
C ASN A 11 1.25 5.00 6.60
N ALA A 12 0.67 3.99 7.25
CA ALA A 12 -0.63 3.44 6.86
C ALA A 12 -1.77 4.42 7.13
N TRP A 13 -1.67 5.24 8.18
CA TRP A 13 -2.60 6.32 8.46
C TRP A 13 -2.53 7.43 7.40
N ASP A 14 -1.33 7.80 6.96
CA ASP A 14 -1.13 8.79 5.89
C ASP A 14 -1.80 8.33 4.58
N TYR A 15 -1.65 7.04 4.23
CA TYR A 15 -2.38 6.45 3.10
C TYR A 15 -3.90 6.54 3.27
N ALA A 16 -4.42 6.16 4.44
CA ALA A 16 -5.85 6.16 4.71
C ALA A 16 -6.46 7.58 4.77
N THR A 17 -5.62 8.61 4.94
CA THR A 17 -6.05 10.01 5.06
C THR A 17 -5.75 10.87 3.83
N SER A 18 -5.05 10.34 2.82
CA SER A 18 -4.57 11.11 1.68
C SER A 18 -5.60 11.59 0.64
N GLY A 19 -6.88 11.26 0.79
CA GLY A 19 -7.94 11.71 -0.13
C GLY A 19 -8.40 10.66 -1.16
N GLN A 20 -8.88 11.11 -2.32
CA GLN A 20 -9.63 10.28 -3.29
C GLN A 20 -8.87 8.99 -3.70
N ASN A 21 -9.63 7.92 -3.94
CA ASN A 21 -9.20 6.58 -4.35
C ASN A 21 -8.38 5.74 -3.34
N THR A 22 -8.02 6.26 -2.16
CA THR A 22 -7.51 5.43 -1.04
C THR A 22 -8.60 5.00 -0.05
N ARG A 23 -9.85 5.44 -0.29
CA ARG A 23 -11.07 5.11 0.47
C ARG A 23 -12.13 4.51 -0.45
N GLY A 24 -13.24 4.04 0.14
CA GLY A 24 -14.37 3.56 -0.65
C GLY A 24 -14.13 2.21 -1.30
N THR A 25 -14.83 1.93 -2.41
CA THR A 25 -14.64 0.73 -3.22
C THR A 25 -13.24 0.66 -3.82
N GLN A 26 -12.72 1.79 -4.32
CA GLN A 26 -11.40 1.89 -4.94
C GLN A 26 -10.27 1.52 -3.96
N GLY A 27 -10.09 2.26 -2.86
CA GLY A 27 -8.97 2.00 -1.94
C GLY A 27 -9.24 0.89 -0.93
N GLY A 28 -10.50 0.72 -0.51
CA GLY A 28 -10.90 -0.26 0.50
C GLY A 28 -10.95 -1.69 -0.01
N GLU A 29 -11.22 -1.91 -1.31
CA GLU A 29 -11.05 -3.24 -1.89
C GLU A 29 -9.58 -3.59 -2.13
N VAL A 30 -8.77 -2.61 -2.53
CA VAL A 30 -7.34 -2.82 -2.82
C VAL A 30 -6.60 -3.36 -1.59
N VAL A 31 -6.67 -2.66 -0.44
CA VAL A 31 -5.97 -3.12 0.78
C VAL A 31 -6.48 -4.44 1.35
N LYS A 32 -7.67 -4.90 0.93
CA LYS A 32 -8.21 -6.22 1.28
C LYS A 32 -7.69 -7.32 0.36
N LYS A 33 -7.54 -7.03 -0.93
CA LYS A 33 -7.15 -7.99 -1.97
C LYS A 33 -5.63 -8.10 -2.13
N LEU A 34 -4.91 -7.00 -1.91
CA LEU A 34 -3.47 -6.90 -2.15
C LEU A 34 -2.62 -7.88 -1.29
N PRO A 35 -2.89 -8.10 0.01
CA PRO A 35 -2.14 -9.10 0.78
C PRO A 35 -2.23 -10.50 0.17
N ALA A 36 -3.42 -10.93 -0.23
CA ALA A 36 -3.63 -12.23 -0.86
C ALA A 36 -2.88 -12.34 -2.19
N LEU A 37 -2.92 -11.27 -3.00
CA LEU A 37 -2.20 -11.20 -4.27
C LEU A 37 -0.68 -11.30 -4.10
N ILE A 38 -0.12 -10.62 -3.09
CA ILE A 38 1.31 -10.70 -2.76
C ILE A 38 1.67 -12.10 -2.26
N MET A 39 0.85 -12.69 -1.39
CA MET A 39 1.12 -14.04 -0.86
C MET A 39 1.04 -15.13 -1.94
N SER A 40 0.15 -14.99 -2.93
CA SER A 40 -0.02 -16.00 -3.98
C SER A 40 0.97 -15.82 -5.14
N ASN A 41 1.24 -14.58 -5.54
CA ASN A 41 1.94 -14.28 -6.80
C ASN A 41 3.27 -13.52 -6.59
N GLY A 42 3.56 -13.08 -5.36
CA GLY A 42 4.74 -12.29 -5.01
C GLY A 42 4.55 -10.78 -5.21
N LEU A 43 5.45 -10.01 -4.59
CA LEU A 43 5.41 -8.54 -4.60
C LEU A 43 5.56 -7.96 -6.01
N LEU A 44 6.46 -8.52 -6.83
CA LEU A 44 6.69 -8.04 -8.20
C LEU A 44 5.46 -8.22 -9.10
N ALA A 45 4.78 -9.36 -9.02
CA ALA A 45 3.57 -9.59 -9.81
C ALA A 45 2.43 -8.67 -9.38
N ALA A 46 2.28 -8.44 -8.06
CA ALA A 46 1.32 -7.48 -7.53
C ALA A 46 1.63 -6.04 -7.99
N GLY A 47 2.90 -5.66 -8.02
CA GLY A 47 3.33 -4.34 -8.51
C GLY A 47 3.08 -4.16 -10.01
N ALA A 48 3.36 -5.18 -10.83
CA ALA A 48 3.05 -5.19 -12.25
C ALA A 48 1.53 -5.08 -12.51
N PHE A 49 0.71 -5.78 -11.71
CA PHE A 49 -0.74 -5.66 -11.78
C PHE A 49 -1.22 -4.24 -11.46
N ALA A 50 -0.67 -3.63 -10.40
CA ALA A 50 -1.00 -2.25 -10.04
C ALA A 50 -0.55 -1.24 -11.11
N TYR A 51 0.61 -1.45 -11.73
CA TYR A 51 1.06 -0.63 -12.87
C TYR A 51 0.04 -0.65 -14.02
N ALA A 52 -0.44 -1.85 -14.38
CA ALA A 52 -1.37 -2.05 -15.48
C ALA A 52 -2.75 -1.39 -15.26
N LYS A 53 -3.12 -1.09 -14.01
CA LYS A 53 -4.38 -0.39 -13.68
C LYS A 53 -4.36 1.10 -14.01
N GLY A 54 -3.18 1.71 -14.09
CA GLY A 54 -3.01 3.13 -14.41
C GLY A 54 -2.93 4.05 -13.19
N TYR A 55 -2.35 5.23 -13.38
CA TYR A 55 -1.87 6.11 -12.31
C TYR A 55 -2.95 6.70 -11.38
N GLN A 56 -4.22 6.75 -11.82
CA GLN A 56 -5.34 7.25 -11.01
C GLN A 56 -6.06 6.14 -10.24
N ASP A 57 -5.76 4.88 -10.51
CA ASP A 57 -6.44 3.74 -9.91
C ASP A 57 -5.96 3.48 -8.48
N GLY A 58 -6.87 3.00 -7.61
CA GLY A 58 -6.57 2.70 -6.22
C GLY A 58 -5.42 1.70 -6.04
N TRP A 59 -5.23 0.75 -6.96
CA TRP A 59 -4.11 -0.20 -6.92
C TRP A 59 -2.77 0.50 -7.08
N TYR A 60 -2.66 1.38 -8.08
CA TYR A 60 -1.45 2.14 -8.35
C TYR A 60 -1.13 3.09 -7.18
N ILE A 61 -2.15 3.81 -6.69
CA ILE A 61 -2.00 4.72 -5.56
C ILE A 61 -1.56 3.96 -4.31
N CYS A 62 -2.20 2.84 -3.98
CA CYS A 62 -1.80 2.02 -2.83
C CYS A 62 -0.34 1.57 -2.92
N PHE A 63 0.12 1.15 -4.11
CA PHE A 63 1.52 0.76 -4.31
C PHE A 63 2.49 1.93 -4.18
N ASN A 64 2.11 3.15 -4.59
CA ASN A 64 2.94 4.33 -4.33
C ASN A 64 3.13 4.57 -2.83
N TYR A 65 2.09 4.42 -2.02
CA TYR A 65 2.22 4.55 -0.56
C TYR A 65 3.04 3.42 0.06
N LEU A 66 2.89 2.20 -0.44
CA LEU A 66 3.73 1.08 -0.06
C LEU A 66 5.20 1.33 -0.40
N ALA A 67 5.50 1.87 -1.58
CA ALA A 67 6.86 2.24 -1.97
C ALA A 67 7.46 3.32 -1.07
N LYS A 68 6.69 4.38 -0.76
CA LYS A 68 7.09 5.40 0.23
C LYS A 68 7.40 4.80 1.60
N HIS A 69 6.59 3.82 2.03
CA HIS A 69 6.81 3.15 3.30
C HIS A 69 8.12 2.34 3.29
N LEU A 70 8.38 1.54 2.26
CA LEU A 70 9.61 0.76 2.14
C LEU A 70 10.86 1.64 2.04
N ALA A 71 10.72 2.82 1.41
CA ALA A 71 11.77 3.84 1.28
C ALA A 71 11.90 4.77 2.50
N HIS A 72 11.05 4.62 3.52
CA HIS A 72 11.06 5.49 4.70
C HIS A 72 12.41 5.37 5.44
N PRO A 73 13.05 6.47 5.89
CA PRO A 73 14.40 6.41 6.48
C PRO A 73 14.56 5.49 7.69
N GLU A 74 13.50 5.36 8.50
CA GLU A 74 13.49 4.44 9.65
C GLU A 74 13.07 2.99 9.31
N VAL A 75 12.60 2.74 8.07
CA VAL A 75 12.27 1.39 7.56
C VAL A 75 13.41 0.87 6.70
N ALA A 76 13.88 1.69 5.75
CA ALA A 76 15.09 1.53 4.96
C ALA A 76 15.23 0.16 4.27
N VAL A 77 14.12 -0.43 3.83
CA VAL A 77 14.11 -1.70 3.08
C VAL A 77 14.56 -1.48 1.65
N VAL A 78 14.23 -0.32 1.08
CA VAL A 78 14.75 0.14 -0.22
C VAL A 78 15.36 1.54 -0.09
N PRO A 79 16.22 1.96 -1.04
CA PRO A 79 16.76 3.31 -1.03
C PRO A 79 15.67 4.40 -1.04
N GLY A 80 15.93 5.52 -0.38
CA GLY A 80 14.93 6.57 -0.12
C GLY A 80 14.32 7.21 -1.38
N GLU A 81 15.05 7.18 -2.50
CA GLU A 81 14.60 7.67 -3.80
C GLU A 81 13.65 6.70 -4.52
N LYS A 82 13.56 5.44 -4.07
CA LYS A 82 12.68 4.40 -4.66
C LYS A 82 11.29 4.43 -4.03
N ASN A 83 10.70 5.63 -3.99
CA ASN A 83 9.50 5.96 -3.20
C ASN A 83 8.20 6.05 -4.03
N ASP A 84 8.17 5.44 -5.21
CA ASP A 84 6.97 5.22 -6.00
C ASP A 84 7.00 3.85 -6.66
N LEU A 85 5.84 3.45 -7.21
CA LEU A 85 5.66 2.14 -7.84
C LEU A 85 6.71 1.87 -8.93
N VAL A 86 6.95 2.83 -9.83
CA VAL A 86 7.84 2.61 -10.98
C VAL A 86 9.27 2.44 -10.49
N ARG A 87 9.73 3.31 -9.58
CA ARG A 87 11.10 3.28 -9.07
C ARG A 87 11.37 2.05 -8.22
N ILE A 88 10.42 1.61 -7.40
CA ILE A 88 10.61 0.39 -6.61
C ILE A 88 10.59 -0.86 -7.49
N MET A 89 9.76 -0.89 -8.54
CA MET A 89 9.76 -2.01 -9.50
C MET A 89 11.07 -2.07 -10.27
N ASP A 90 11.60 -0.93 -10.72
CA ASP A 90 12.90 -0.87 -11.38
C ASP A 90 14.03 -1.38 -10.49
N PHE A 91 14.09 -0.89 -9.24
CA PHE A 91 15.08 -1.32 -8.25
C PHE A 91 14.99 -2.81 -7.92
N LEU A 92 13.79 -3.29 -7.56
CA LEU A 92 13.59 -4.68 -7.14
C LEU A 92 13.81 -5.70 -8.26
N THR A 93 13.76 -5.29 -9.52
CA THR A 93 13.95 -6.19 -10.67
C THR A 93 15.37 -6.16 -11.24
N LYS A 94 16.13 -5.08 -11.03
CA LYS A 94 17.44 -4.88 -11.67
C LYS A 94 18.61 -4.77 -10.71
N GLU A 95 18.37 -4.24 -9.51
CA GLU A 95 19.43 -3.85 -8.57
C GLU A 95 19.39 -4.68 -7.28
N ALA A 96 18.19 -4.97 -6.77
CA ALA A 96 18.01 -5.67 -5.51
C ALA A 96 18.35 -7.17 -5.62
N ASP A 97 18.85 -7.72 -4.53
CA ASP A 97 19.03 -9.16 -4.38
C ASP A 97 17.75 -9.84 -3.83
N SER A 98 17.78 -11.17 -3.75
CA SER A 98 16.65 -11.96 -3.25
C SER A 98 16.35 -11.70 -1.77
N ALA A 99 17.36 -11.37 -0.96
CA ALA A 99 17.19 -11.04 0.45
C ALA A 99 16.41 -9.73 0.61
N THR A 100 16.76 -8.71 -0.17
CA THR A 100 16.07 -7.41 -0.21
C THR A 100 14.63 -7.59 -0.70
N LEU A 101 14.40 -8.36 -1.75
CA LEU A 101 13.05 -8.65 -2.23
C LEU A 101 12.19 -9.37 -1.18
N LYS A 102 12.78 -10.31 -0.44
CA LYS A 102 12.10 -10.99 0.67
C LYS A 102 11.74 -10.00 1.77
N GLN A 103 12.68 -9.16 2.21
CA GLN A 103 12.43 -8.13 3.21
C GLN A 103 11.34 -7.14 2.78
N ALA A 104 11.36 -6.71 1.51
CA ALA A 104 10.31 -5.85 0.93
C ALA A 104 8.94 -6.52 0.94
N THR A 105 8.90 -7.82 0.69
CA THR A 105 7.66 -8.62 0.74
C THR A 105 7.12 -8.72 2.17
N ASP A 106 7.98 -9.05 3.13
CA ASP A 106 7.61 -9.18 4.54
C ASP A 106 7.12 -7.83 5.12
N GLU A 107 7.84 -6.74 4.85
CA GLU A 107 7.48 -5.39 5.32
C GLU A 107 6.20 -4.88 4.64
N ALA A 108 6.02 -5.13 3.33
CA ALA A 108 4.79 -4.79 2.63
C ALA A 108 3.55 -5.44 3.29
N LEU A 109 3.63 -6.72 3.63
CA LEU A 109 2.54 -7.43 4.30
C LEU A 109 2.29 -6.90 5.72
N ALA A 110 3.35 -6.56 6.46
CA ALA A 110 3.25 -5.96 7.79
C ALA A 110 2.56 -4.58 7.73
N TRP A 111 2.94 -3.73 6.78
CA TRP A 111 2.29 -2.44 6.55
C TRP A 111 0.82 -2.58 6.15
N LEU A 112 0.50 -3.51 5.24
CA LEU A 112 -0.87 -3.75 4.78
C LEU A 112 -1.79 -4.23 5.92
N CYS A 113 -1.25 -4.88 6.95
CA CYS A 113 -2.01 -5.21 8.16
C CYS A 113 -2.58 -3.96 8.86
N TYR A 114 -1.84 -2.85 8.85
CA TYR A 114 -2.32 -1.58 9.39
C TYR A 114 -3.22 -0.85 8.39
N ALA A 115 -2.81 -0.75 7.12
CA ALA A 115 -3.54 -0.02 6.10
C ALA A 115 -5.00 -0.52 5.97
N ARG A 116 -5.20 -1.84 5.95
CA ARG A 116 -6.55 -2.44 5.86
C ARG A 116 -7.47 -2.12 7.05
N ARG A 117 -6.90 -1.77 8.22
CA ARG A 117 -7.66 -1.44 9.44
C ARG A 117 -8.06 0.03 9.46
N PHE A 118 -7.26 0.91 8.86
CA PHE A 118 -7.56 2.33 8.76
C PHE A 118 -8.50 2.68 7.62
N VAL A 119 -8.53 1.89 6.54
CA VAL A 119 -9.50 2.09 5.46
C VAL A 119 -10.84 1.47 5.84
N THR A 120 -11.73 2.29 6.39
CA THR A 120 -13.12 1.90 6.68
C THR A 120 -13.96 1.90 5.40
N LYS A 121 -15.04 1.09 5.37
CA LYS A 121 -16.10 1.30 4.38
C LYS A 121 -16.61 2.74 4.51
N PRO A 122 -17.01 3.39 3.41
CA PRO A 122 -17.81 4.61 3.53
C PRO A 122 -19.03 4.23 4.35
N ARG A 123 -19.31 5.02 5.40
CA ARG A 123 -20.55 4.89 6.16
C ARG A 123 -21.66 4.99 5.10
N ASN A 124 -22.40 3.90 4.87
CA ASN A 124 -23.57 3.96 4.01
C ASN A 124 -24.35 5.19 4.46
N GLY A 125 -24.59 6.14 3.56
CA GLY A 125 -25.63 7.12 3.80
C GLY A 125 -26.87 6.30 4.11
N GLY A 126 -27.40 6.47 5.32
CA GLY A 126 -28.78 6.08 5.56
C GLY A 126 -29.60 6.75 4.48
N GLU A 127 -30.45 5.97 3.83
CA GLU A 127 -31.66 6.54 3.25
C GLU A 127 -32.27 7.41 4.35
N ASP A 128 -32.47 8.68 4.03
CA ASP A 128 -33.31 9.57 4.82
C ASP A 128 -34.71 8.96 4.83
N ASP A 129 -34.98 8.14 5.85
CA ASP A 129 -36.33 7.90 6.36
C ASP A 129 -36.79 9.21 7.03
N THR A 130 -37.04 10.24 6.22
CA THR A 130 -37.95 11.32 6.59
C THR A 130 -39.25 11.09 5.84
N ASN A 131 -40.20 10.50 6.56
CA ASN A 131 -41.62 10.71 6.35
C ASN A 131 -41.90 12.21 6.13
N GLU A 132 -42.50 12.55 4.98
CA GLU A 132 -43.67 13.44 4.85
C GLU A 132 -44.24 13.38 3.42
#